data_AF-A0A0N8W2S5-F1
#
_entry.id   AF-A0A0N8W2S5-F1
#
_cell.length_a   1.000
_cell.length_b   1.000
_cell.length_c   1.000
_cell.angle_alpha   90.00
_cell.angle_beta   90.00
_cell.angle_gamma   90.00
#
_symmetry.space_group_name_H-M   'P 1'
#
loop_
_entity.id
_entity.type
_entity.pdbx_description
1 polymer ?
#
loop_
_entity_poly.entity_id
_entity_poly.type
_entity_poly.pdbx_seq_one_letter_code
_entity_poly.pdbx_strand_id
1 'polypeptide(L)'
;MFPVIEGGKGTHKDIVGGVSPVYSVSAKSPNKDLAIELIKELASKETAQEMANNDGVISAIKGVKYEDEYIQKISDVLENAEFMQTYYDQTLPTEVATEHLDTTQALFGLSITPEEAVKRVEKKAEEVIEKK
;
A
#
# COMPACT_ATOMS: atom_id res chain seq x y z
N MET A 1 6.05 -14.39 0.57
CA MET A 1 6.52 -13.82 -0.70
C MET A 1 5.70 -14.39 -1.84
N PHE A 2 5.35 -13.57 -2.84
CA PHE A 2 4.62 -14.04 -4.01
C PHE A 2 5.54 -14.90 -4.89
N PRO A 3 5.04 -16.00 -5.50
CA PRO A 3 5.85 -16.86 -6.36
C PRO A 3 6.35 -16.14 -7.62
N VAL A 4 7.54 -16.52 -8.10
CA VAL A 4 8.02 -16.10 -9.42
C VAL A 4 7.19 -16.81 -10.50
N ILE A 5 6.70 -16.04 -11.48
CA ILE A 5 5.94 -16.56 -12.62
C ILE A 5 6.90 -16.75 -13.80
N GLU A 6 6.87 -17.93 -14.43
CA GLU A 6 7.65 -18.20 -15.64
C GLU A 6 7.29 -17.22 -16.78
N GLY A 7 8.30 -16.62 -17.40
CA GLY A 7 8.11 -15.56 -18.40
C GLY A 7 7.66 -14.21 -17.83
N GLY A 8 7.42 -14.10 -16.51
CA GLY A 8 7.13 -12.85 -15.82
C GLY A 8 8.35 -11.92 -15.75
N LYS A 9 8.09 -10.61 -15.66
CA LYS A 9 9.14 -9.58 -15.55
C LYS A 9 9.63 -9.36 -14.12
N GLY A 10 8.84 -9.76 -13.12
CA GLY A 10 9.14 -9.50 -11.72
C GLY A 10 10.01 -10.58 -11.08
N THR A 11 10.61 -10.23 -9.93
CA THR A 11 11.47 -11.12 -9.16
C THR A 11 10.87 -11.46 -7.80
N HIS A 12 11.54 -12.34 -7.04
CA HIS A 12 11.16 -12.64 -5.65
C HIS A 12 11.38 -11.45 -4.68
N LYS A 13 12.05 -10.38 -5.14
CA LYS A 13 12.27 -9.13 -4.41
C LYS A 13 11.30 -8.03 -4.82
N ASP A 14 10.38 -8.32 -5.73
CA ASP A 14 9.29 -7.43 -6.07
C ASP A 14 8.16 -7.68 -5.08
N ILE A 15 7.72 -6.64 -4.39
CA ILE A 15 6.73 -6.74 -3.32
C ILE A 15 5.52 -5.87 -3.62
N VAL A 16 4.38 -6.23 -3.03
CA VAL A 16 3.21 -5.35 -2.94
C VAL A 16 3.15 -4.79 -1.53
N GLY A 17 3.01 -3.48 -1.40
CA GLY A 17 2.94 -2.81 -0.11
C GLY A 17 2.50 -1.37 -0.24
N GLY A 18 2.39 -0.69 0.88
CA GLY A 18 2.11 0.73 0.92
C GLY A 18 2.69 1.35 2.19
N VAL A 19 2.81 2.67 2.17
CA VAL A 19 3.26 3.42 3.35
C VAL A 19 2.03 3.90 4.10
N SER A 20 1.90 3.51 5.36
CA SER A 20 0.86 4.02 6.27
C SER A 20 1.38 3.95 7.71
N PRO A 21 1.12 4.96 8.55
CA PRO A 21 0.42 6.20 8.23
C PRO A 21 1.28 7.18 7.40
N VAL A 22 0.62 8.04 6.61
CA VAL A 22 1.24 9.22 5.98
C VAL A 22 0.57 10.46 6.54
N TYR A 23 1.38 11.39 7.06
CA TYR A 23 0.89 12.65 7.61
C TYR A 23 1.02 13.78 6.61
N SER A 24 0.08 14.72 6.63
CA SER A 24 0.08 15.89 5.75
C SER A 24 -0.54 17.08 6.47
N VAL A 25 0.02 18.27 6.28
CA VAL A 25 -0.53 19.53 6.81
C VAL A 25 -1.24 20.29 5.69
N SER A 26 -2.50 20.63 5.92
CA SER A 26 -3.23 21.50 4.99
C SER A 26 -2.54 22.86 4.88
N ALA A 27 -2.31 23.31 3.65
CA ALA A 27 -1.78 24.65 3.37
C ALA A 27 -2.69 25.79 3.89
N LYS A 28 -3.94 25.49 4.24
CA LYS A 28 -4.91 26.44 4.81
C LYS A 28 -5.00 26.39 6.34
N SER A 29 -4.23 25.53 7.01
CA SER A 29 -4.28 25.42 8.46
C SER A 29 -3.90 26.75 9.13
N PRO A 30 -4.64 27.22 10.14
CA PRO A 30 -4.22 28.37 10.95
C PRO A 30 -3.09 28.02 11.93
N ASN A 31 -2.85 26.73 12.19
CA ASN A 31 -1.89 26.23 13.19
C ASN A 31 -0.80 25.38 12.52
N LYS A 32 -0.17 25.89 11.45
CA LYS A 32 0.81 25.12 10.66
C LYS A 32 2.01 24.66 11.47
N ASP A 33 2.57 25.55 12.29
CA ASP A 33 3.79 25.25 13.04
C ASP A 33 3.55 24.15 14.07
N LEU A 34 2.45 24.23 14.82
CA LEU A 34 2.02 23.18 15.76
C LEU A 34 1.72 21.86 15.05
N ALA A 35 1.09 21.89 13.87
CA ALA A 35 0.83 20.67 13.11
C ALA A 35 2.13 20.02 12.60
N ILE A 36 3.12 20.83 12.20
CA ILE A 36 4.45 20.34 11.81
C ILE A 36 5.18 19.75 13.01
N GLU A 37 5.08 20.38 14.18
CA GLU A 37 5.67 19.86 15.43
C GLU A 37 5.09 18.50 15.80
N LEU A 38 3.76 18.35 15.73
CA LEU A 38 3.10 17.06 15.94
C LEU A 38 3.59 16.00 14.94
N ILE A 39 3.72 16.33 13.65
CA ILE A 39 4.21 15.37 12.66
C ILE A 39 5.66 14.97 12.93
N LYS A 40 6.51 15.89 13.39
CA LYS A 40 7.89 15.56 13.78
C LYS A 40 7.94 14.57 14.93
N GLU A 41 7.05 14.73 15.91
CA GLU A 41 6.92 13.77 17.01
C GLU A 41 6.44 12.41 16.50
N LEU A 42 5.34 12.38 15.74
CA LEU A 42 4.78 11.14 15.17
C LEU A 42 5.76 10.41 14.24
N ALA A 43 6.68 11.14 13.61
CA ALA A 43 7.75 10.59 12.77
C ALA A 43 9.11 10.46 13.50
N SER A 44 9.13 10.64 14.81
CA SER A 44 10.35 10.50 15.60
C SER A 44 10.78 9.03 15.68
N LYS A 45 12.08 8.80 15.90
CA LYS A 45 12.60 7.45 16.11
C LYS A 45 12.04 6.83 17.40
N GLU A 46 11.83 7.65 18.43
CA GLU A 46 11.32 7.19 19.72
C GLU A 46 9.89 6.66 19.57
N THR A 47 8.99 7.46 19.01
CA THR A 47 7.61 7.05 18.71
C THR A 47 7.57 5.83 17.79
N ALA A 48 8.40 5.81 16.75
CA ALA A 48 8.48 4.66 15.85
C ALA A 48 8.96 3.38 16.56
N GLN A 49 9.90 3.49 17.50
CA GLN A 49 10.37 2.36 18.30
C GLN A 49 9.28 1.87 19.26
N GLU A 50 8.53 2.77 19.88
CA GLU A 50 7.39 2.41 20.74
C GLU A 50 6.28 1.69 19.96
N MET A 51 5.94 2.19 18.76
CA MET A 51 4.96 1.52 17.88
C MET A 51 5.43 0.14 17.45
N ALA A 52 6.73 -0.03 17.15
CA ALA A 52 7.29 -1.34 16.84
C ALA A 52 7.20 -2.30 18.04
N ASN A 53 7.50 -1.82 19.25
CA ASN A 53 7.50 -2.63 20.46
C ASN A 53 6.08 -3.06 20.90
N ASN A 54 5.11 -2.15 20.80
CA ASN A 54 3.78 -2.36 21.35
C ASN A 54 2.82 -3.00 20.35
N ASP A 55 2.93 -2.62 19.07
CA ASP A 55 1.94 -2.96 18.04
C ASP A 55 2.55 -3.79 16.89
N GLY A 56 3.86 -4.07 16.92
CA GLY A 56 4.54 -4.80 15.84
C GLY A 56 4.59 -4.03 14.51
N VAL A 57 4.44 -2.70 14.55
CA VAL A 57 4.43 -1.86 13.35
C VAL A 57 5.81 -1.81 12.73
N ILE A 58 5.88 -2.14 11.43
CA ILE A 58 7.11 -1.98 10.65
C ILE A 58 7.24 -0.53 10.24
N SER A 59 8.34 0.09 10.64
CA SER A 59 8.58 1.51 10.46
C SER A 59 9.44 1.81 9.23
N ALA A 60 9.14 2.92 8.56
CA ALA A 60 10.02 3.53 7.55
C ALA A 60 11.18 4.33 8.18
N ILE A 61 11.17 4.54 9.50
CA ILE A 61 12.23 5.24 10.22
C ILE A 61 13.43 4.31 10.42
N LYS A 62 14.59 4.75 9.94
CA LYS A 62 15.84 3.97 10.04
C LYS A 62 16.26 3.74 11.49
N GLY A 63 16.75 2.53 11.76
CA GLY A 63 17.36 2.17 13.03
C GLY A 63 16.37 1.86 14.15
N VAL A 64 15.09 1.69 13.83
CA VAL A 64 14.11 0.96 14.66
C VAL A 64 14.53 -0.50 14.74
N LYS A 65 14.40 -1.09 15.93
CA LYS A 65 14.75 -2.49 16.19
C LYS A 65 13.49 -3.29 16.45
N TYR A 66 13.46 -4.53 15.98
CA TYR A 66 12.34 -5.45 16.19
C TYR A 66 12.81 -6.62 17.06
N GLU A 67 12.13 -6.86 18.17
CA GLU A 67 12.40 -8.02 19.03
C GLU A 67 11.69 -9.28 18.53
N ASP A 68 10.53 -9.11 17.89
CA ASP A 68 9.78 -10.19 17.26
C ASP A 68 10.45 -10.62 15.94
N GLU A 69 10.87 -11.89 15.87
CA GLU A 69 11.56 -12.46 14.71
C GLU A 69 10.72 -12.43 13.43
N TYR A 70 9.38 -12.55 13.55
CA TYR A 70 8.49 -12.47 12.41
C TYR A 70 8.42 -11.04 11.87
N ILE A 71 8.31 -10.05 12.74
CA ILE A 71 8.33 -8.63 12.33
C ILE A 71 9.69 -8.26 11.71
N GLN A 72 10.80 -8.70 12.32
CA GLN A 72 12.14 -8.51 11.75
C GLN A 72 12.23 -9.11 10.34
N LYS A 73 11.71 -10.32 10.14
CA LYS A 73 11.72 -10.97 8.82
C LYS A 73 10.93 -10.18 7.77
N ILE A 74 9.78 -9.60 8.12
CA ILE A 74 9.01 -8.77 7.17
C ILE A 74 9.74 -7.43 6.93
N SER A 75 10.38 -6.84 7.94
CA SER A 75 11.24 -5.67 7.77
C SER A 75 12.39 -5.95 6.80
N ASP A 76 13.07 -7.08 6.94
CA ASP A 76 14.15 -7.49 6.04
C ASP A 76 13.66 -7.67 4.60
N VAL A 77 12.46 -8.22 4.40
CA VAL A 77 11.83 -8.32 3.08
C VAL A 77 11.64 -6.93 2.46
N LEU A 78 11.14 -5.97 3.25
CA LEU A 78 10.92 -4.59 2.80
C LEU A 78 12.24 -3.87 2.49
N GLU A 79 13.27 -4.04 3.32
CA GLU A 79 14.59 -3.43 3.13
C GLU A 79 15.33 -3.99 1.91
N ASN A 80 15.14 -5.27 1.58
CA ASN A 80 15.78 -5.94 0.46
C ASN A 80 14.95 -5.93 -0.83
N ALA A 81 13.78 -5.29 -0.83
CA ALA A 81 12.94 -5.20 -2.00
C ALA A 81 13.61 -4.33 -3.09
N GLU A 82 13.64 -4.83 -4.32
CA GLU A 82 14.16 -4.07 -5.48
C GLU A 82 13.08 -3.19 -6.09
N PHE A 83 11.82 -3.59 -5.92
CA PHE A 83 10.65 -2.85 -6.37
C PHE A 83 9.49 -3.05 -5.40
N MET A 84 8.77 -1.96 -5.09
CA MET A 84 7.52 -2.00 -4.33
C MET A 84 6.39 -1.44 -5.19
N GLN A 85 5.47 -2.32 -5.56
CA GLN A 85 4.20 -1.95 -6.16
C GLN A 85 3.27 -1.43 -5.06
N THR A 86 2.77 -0.21 -5.20
CA THR A 86 1.71 0.30 -4.33
C THR A 86 0.40 -0.45 -4.57
N TYR A 87 -0.47 -0.53 -3.57
CA TYR A 87 -1.80 -1.12 -3.71
C TYR A 87 -2.50 -0.56 -4.95
N TYR A 88 -2.80 -1.43 -5.91
CA TYR A 88 -3.23 -1.02 -7.24
C TYR A 88 -4.55 -0.22 -7.19
N ASP A 89 -5.50 -0.66 -6.37
CA ASP A 89 -6.78 0.01 -6.16
C ASP A 89 -6.66 1.45 -5.64
N GLN A 90 -5.63 1.76 -4.84
CA GLN A 90 -5.40 3.11 -4.32
C GLN A 90 -4.97 4.11 -5.40
N THR A 91 -4.53 3.62 -6.56
CA THR A 91 -4.10 4.47 -7.69
C THR A 91 -5.18 4.70 -8.74
N LEU A 92 -6.30 3.99 -8.62
CA LEU A 92 -7.41 4.06 -9.57
C LEU A 92 -8.41 5.18 -9.19
N PRO A 93 -9.14 5.75 -10.15
CA PRO A 93 -10.36 6.49 -9.83
C PRO A 93 -11.31 5.63 -9.00
N THR A 94 -12.00 6.23 -8.03
CA THR A 94 -12.87 5.52 -7.07
C THR A 94 -13.82 4.54 -7.75
N GLU A 95 -14.47 4.93 -8.85
CA GLU A 95 -15.41 4.09 -9.56
C GLU A 95 -14.76 2.88 -10.22
N VAL A 96 -13.52 3.02 -10.72
CA VAL A 96 -12.76 1.91 -11.30
C VAL A 96 -12.24 0.98 -10.21
N ALA A 97 -11.82 1.53 -9.06
CA ALA A 97 -11.41 0.75 -7.90
C ALA A 97 -12.57 -0.11 -7.36
N THR A 98 -13.79 0.44 -7.29
CA THR A 98 -14.99 -0.32 -6.91
C THR A 98 -15.28 -1.46 -7.88
N GLU A 99 -15.23 -1.21 -9.19
CA GLU A 99 -15.46 -2.27 -10.18
C GLU A 99 -14.38 -3.36 -10.10
N HIS A 100 -13.11 -2.98 -9.87
CA HIS A 100 -12.01 -3.92 -9.65
C HIS A 100 -12.24 -4.79 -8.41
N LEU A 101 -12.70 -4.21 -7.31
CA LEU A 101 -13.05 -4.93 -6.07
C LEU A 101 -14.17 -5.96 -6.33
N ASP A 102 -15.28 -5.52 -6.92
CA ASP A 102 -16.46 -6.35 -7.16
C ASP A 102 -16.15 -7.51 -8.12
N THR A 103 -15.42 -7.22 -9.20
CA THR A 103 -15.01 -8.25 -10.17
C THR A 103 -14.00 -9.22 -9.59
N THR A 104 -13.08 -8.78 -8.74
CA THR A 104 -12.17 -9.66 -8.01
C THR A 104 -12.95 -10.64 -7.13
N GLN A 105 -13.91 -10.15 -6.34
CA GLN A 105 -14.75 -11.01 -5.52
C GLN A 105 -15.55 -12.02 -6.37
N ALA A 106 -16.14 -11.57 -7.47
CA ALA A 106 -16.92 -12.43 -8.36
C ALA A 106 -16.05 -13.49 -9.06
N LEU A 107 -14.83 -13.13 -9.47
CA LEU A 107 -13.86 -14.03 -10.09
C LEU A 107 -13.47 -15.16 -9.13
N PHE A 108 -13.09 -14.84 -7.88
CA PHE A 108 -12.77 -15.86 -6.87
C PHE A 108 -14.01 -16.64 -6.42
N GLY A 109 -15.20 -16.03 -6.50
CA GLY A 109 -16.48 -16.70 -6.30
C GLY A 109 -16.93 -17.57 -7.48
N LEU A 110 -16.17 -17.61 -8.58
CA LEU A 110 -16.47 -18.35 -9.80
C LEU A 110 -17.83 -17.99 -10.45
N SER A 111 -18.36 -16.80 -10.14
CA SER A 111 -19.64 -16.34 -10.70
C SER A 111 -19.48 -15.61 -12.03
N ILE A 112 -18.25 -15.24 -12.38
CA ILE A 112 -17.86 -14.67 -13.68
C ILE A 112 -16.55 -15.31 -14.15
N THR A 113 -16.31 -15.22 -15.45
CA THR A 113 -15.04 -15.63 -16.08
C THR A 113 -13.95 -14.54 -15.93
N PRO A 114 -12.66 -14.90 -16.04
CA PRO A 114 -11.57 -13.91 -16.13
C PRO A 114 -11.81 -12.87 -17.24
N GLU A 115 -12.31 -13.29 -18.40
CA GLU A 115 -12.59 -12.42 -19.55
C GLU A 115 -13.72 -11.43 -19.27
N GLU A 116 -14.75 -11.85 -18.52
CA GLU A 116 -15.83 -10.95 -18.08
C GLU A 116 -15.33 -9.95 -17.04
N ALA A 117 -14.49 -10.39 -16.08
CA ALA A 117 -13.92 -9.52 -15.07
C ALA A 117 -13.12 -8.37 -15.70
N VAL A 118 -12.19 -8.69 -16.62
CA VAL A 118 -11.37 -7.66 -17.27
C VAL A 118 -12.20 -6.70 -18.13
N LYS A 119 -13.17 -7.21 -18.90
CA LYS A 119 -14.05 -6.38 -19.74
C LYS A 119 -14.86 -5.37 -18.92
N ARG A 120 -15.33 -5.78 -17.74
CA ARG A 120 -16.09 -4.89 -16.85
C ARG A 120 -15.22 -3.75 -16.31
N VAL A 121 -14.02 -4.07 -15.84
CA VAL A 121 -13.07 -3.07 -15.34
C VAL A 121 -12.62 -2.12 -16.45
N GLU A 122 -12.30 -2.65 -17.63
CA GLU A 122 -11.88 -1.86 -18.79
C GLU A 122 -12.99 -0.89 -19.24
N LYS A 123 -14.23 -1.39 -19.40
CA LYS A 123 -15.39 -0.55 -19.71
C LYS A 123 -15.58 0.56 -18.67
N LYS A 124 -15.43 0.25 -17.38
CA LYS A 124 -15.55 1.26 -16.32
C LYS A 124 -14.46 2.32 -16.44
N ALA A 125 -13.23 1.92 -16.76
CA ALA A 125 -12.13 2.84 -16.97
C ALA A 125 -12.39 3.78 -18.15
N GLU A 126 -12.87 3.26 -19.28
CA GLU A 126 -13.27 4.06 -20.46
C GLU A 126 -14.34 5.11 -20.09
N GLU A 127 -15.43 4.67 -19.44
CA GLU A 127 -16.51 5.57 -18.99
C GLU A 127 -16.03 6.70 -18.06
N VAL A 128 -15.00 6.44 -17.25
CA VAL A 128 -14.44 7.44 -16.32
C VAL A 128 -13.48 8.39 -17.05
N ILE A 129 -12.72 7.91 -18.03
CA ILE A 129 -11.83 8.74 -18.85
C ILE A 129 -12.64 9.70 -19.71
N GLU A 130 -13.72 9.24 -20.36
CA GLU A 130 -14.56 10.08 -21.22
C GLU A 130 -15.31 11.20 -20.48
N LYS A 131 -15.46 11.09 -19.15
CA LYS A 131 -16.11 12.12 -18.31
C LYS A 131 -15.18 13.28 -17.93
N LYS A 132 -13.86 13.16 -18.18
CA LYS A 132 -12.86 14.19 -17.88
C LYS A 132 -12.64 15.12 -19.07
#